data_AF-A0ABC9WKW2-F1
#
_entry.id   AF-A0ABC9WKW2-F1
#
_cell.length_a   1.000
_cell.length_b   1.000
_cell.length_c   1.000
_cell.angle_alpha   90.00
_cell.angle_beta   90.00
_cell.angle_gamma   90.00
#
_symmetry.space_group_name_H-M   'P 1'
#
loop_
_entity.id
_entity.type
_entity.pdbx_description
1 polymer ?
#
loop_
_entity_poly.entity_id
_entity_poly.type
_entity_poly.pdbx_seq_one_letter_code
_entity_poly.pdbx_strand_id
1 'polypeptide(L)'
;MNPVVQFRAEQGSHETAEEEGKGNQELRSMSGKPRLTYCNGRGRMESVRWLLAAAGVEFEENFLETEEQYKKLIKDGVLMFQQVPLVEIDGMKMVQTRAILSYIAGKYNLYGKDLKERALIDMYVEGITDLMKMILMFPFSPPEAKEKNLDSIKERATNRYFPVFEKVLKQHGQDFLVGNKFSWADVQLIEAILAVEDNIPAVLSGFPQLQFEECFLETKDDLTKLQKDGSLLFQQVPMVEIDGMKMVQTRAISNYIAAKYNLYGKDLKERALIDMYVEAVMDLNELLMTHPLQPADKKEQHFATIVDKATNRYFPAYEKVLKDHGQNFLVGNQFSRADVQLLETLLMAEEYKPDILAKFPLLQGAVRALGAERAGVSVGGAACAEGSKNSEIMAGKPKLHYTNGRGKMESIRWLLAAAGVEFEEEFIETKEDLEKLRNDGSLLFQQVPMVEMDGMKMVQTRAILSYIAAKYNLYGKDLKERAWIDMYVEGTTDLMGMIMHLPFQPADVKEKNLALIIERATTRYFPVYEKALKDHGHDYLVGNKLSWADIHLLEAILMAEECKPDILSAFPLLQAFKGRTSNIPTIKKFLQPGSQRKPPTDEKSIAVVRKIFNI
;
A
#
# COMPACT_ATOMS: atom_id res chain seq x y z
N MET A 1 -47.02 24.49 -40.42
CA MET A 1 -47.76 23.29 -39.98
C MET A 1 -46.83 22.09 -40.14
N ASN A 2 -46.61 21.36 -39.05
CA ASN A 2 -45.76 20.18 -38.96
C ASN A 2 -46.07 19.13 -40.04
N PRO A 3 -45.04 18.36 -40.44
CA PRO A 3 -45.22 16.94 -40.62
C PRO A 3 -44.45 16.16 -39.55
N VAL A 4 -45.21 15.28 -38.91
CA VAL A 4 -44.80 14.19 -38.02
C VAL A 4 -43.95 13.20 -38.82
N VAL A 5 -42.83 12.73 -38.26
CA VAL A 5 -42.14 11.52 -38.73
C VAL A 5 -41.98 10.56 -37.56
N GLN A 6 -42.59 9.38 -37.73
CA GLN A 6 -42.61 8.26 -36.79
C GLN A 6 -41.24 7.57 -36.70
N PHE A 7 -40.95 7.09 -35.49
CA PHE A 7 -39.83 6.22 -35.14
C PHE A 7 -39.83 4.90 -35.92
N ARG A 8 -38.64 4.49 -36.38
CA ARG A 8 -38.31 3.10 -36.66
C ARG A 8 -37.05 2.75 -35.87
N ALA A 9 -37.18 1.81 -34.94
CA ALA A 9 -36.07 1.26 -34.18
C ALA A 9 -35.29 0.29 -35.08
N GLU A 10 -34.01 0.55 -35.29
CA GLU A 10 -33.06 -0.43 -35.83
C GLU A 10 -32.29 -1.05 -34.67
N GLN A 11 -32.33 -2.38 -34.61
CA GLN A 11 -31.55 -3.20 -33.69
C GLN A 11 -30.08 -3.15 -34.11
N GLY A 12 -29.26 -2.41 -33.36
CA GLY A 12 -27.81 -2.45 -33.45
C GLY A 12 -27.25 -3.64 -32.67
N SER A 13 -26.46 -4.46 -33.36
CA SER A 13 -25.72 -5.62 -32.86
C SER A 13 -24.79 -5.29 -31.70
N HIS A 14 -24.82 -6.14 -30.67
CA HIS A 14 -23.88 -6.16 -29.54
C HIS A 14 -22.50 -6.65 -30.01
N GLU A 15 -21.70 -5.77 -30.59
CA GLU A 15 -20.26 -5.95 -30.82
C GLU A 15 -19.64 -4.55 -30.85
N THR A 16 -19.20 -4.03 -29.70
CA THR A 16 -18.16 -2.98 -29.53
C THR A 16 -18.08 -2.58 -28.06
N ALA A 17 -17.17 -3.23 -27.32
CA ALA A 17 -16.65 -2.73 -26.04
C ALA A 17 -15.26 -3.34 -25.77
N GLU A 18 -15.05 -4.60 -26.20
CA GLU A 18 -13.74 -5.26 -26.13
C GLU A 18 -12.77 -4.81 -27.25
N GLU A 19 -13.27 -4.43 -28.43
CA GLU A 19 -12.45 -3.90 -29.53
C GLU A 19 -12.01 -2.44 -29.30
N GLU A 20 -12.82 -1.61 -28.63
CA GLU A 20 -12.40 -0.25 -28.24
C GLU A 20 -11.32 -0.26 -27.16
N GLY A 21 -11.33 -1.27 -26.27
CA GLY A 21 -10.29 -1.48 -25.25
C GLY A 21 -8.96 -1.97 -25.83
N LYS A 22 -9.00 -2.87 -26.83
CA LYS A 22 -7.80 -3.33 -27.55
C LYS A 22 -7.23 -2.27 -28.48
N GLY A 23 -8.09 -1.53 -29.18
CA GLY A 23 -7.67 -0.40 -30.03
C GLY A 23 -6.93 0.68 -29.26
N ASN A 24 -7.37 1.00 -28.04
CA ASN A 24 -6.68 1.97 -27.17
C ASN A 24 -5.35 1.44 -26.57
N GLN A 25 -5.18 0.13 -26.41
CA GLN A 25 -3.90 -0.46 -25.98
C GLN A 25 -2.89 -0.58 -27.13
N GLU A 26 -3.33 -0.93 -28.34
CA GLU A 26 -2.47 -0.91 -29.54
C GLU A 26 -2.08 0.52 -29.95
N LEU A 27 -2.98 1.51 -29.77
CA LEU A 27 -2.63 2.93 -29.95
C LEU A 27 -1.60 3.44 -28.94
N ARG A 28 -1.60 2.93 -27.71
CA ARG A 28 -0.60 3.27 -26.67
C ARG A 28 0.79 2.74 -27.00
N SER A 29 0.92 1.65 -27.78
CA SER A 29 2.22 1.10 -28.16
C SER A 29 2.78 1.65 -29.49
N MET A 30 2.05 2.54 -30.18
CA MET A 30 2.47 3.11 -31.47
C MET A 30 2.85 4.60 -31.44
N SER A 31 2.60 5.34 -30.35
CA SER A 31 3.09 6.73 -30.21
C SER A 31 4.39 6.78 -29.40
N GLY A 32 5.47 7.34 -29.95
CA GLY A 32 6.70 7.59 -29.20
C GLY A 32 6.48 8.47 -27.95
N LYS A 33 7.43 8.46 -27.00
CA LYS A 33 7.38 9.28 -25.78
C LYS A 33 7.17 10.76 -26.13
N PRO A 34 6.35 11.51 -25.38
CA PRO A 34 6.27 12.95 -25.54
C PRO A 34 7.66 13.59 -25.42
N ARG A 35 7.98 14.53 -26.31
CA ARG A 35 9.23 15.31 -26.22
C ARG A 35 8.91 16.74 -25.80
N LEU A 36 9.46 17.17 -24.69
CA LEU A 36 9.31 18.52 -24.15
C LEU A 36 10.53 19.36 -24.54
N THR A 37 10.29 20.44 -25.26
CA THR A 37 11.35 21.39 -25.62
C THR A 37 11.15 22.70 -24.86
N TYR A 38 12.08 23.02 -23.95
CA TYR A 38 12.05 24.20 -23.09
C TYR A 38 13.44 24.60 -22.58
N CYS A 39 13.57 25.75 -21.92
CA CYS A 39 14.80 26.08 -21.18
C CYS A 39 15.02 25.11 -20.01
N ASN A 40 16.26 24.93 -19.57
CA ASN A 40 16.59 24.11 -18.40
C ASN A 40 16.18 24.81 -17.08
N GLY A 41 14.89 24.72 -16.75
CA GLY A 41 14.27 25.27 -15.56
C GLY A 41 12.76 24.96 -15.52
N ARG A 42 12.10 25.29 -14.41
CA ARG A 42 10.67 25.02 -14.19
C ARG A 42 9.81 25.74 -15.25
N GLY A 43 9.72 27.06 -15.15
CA GLY A 43 9.03 27.89 -16.13
C GLY A 43 7.57 27.50 -16.37
N ARG A 44 7.06 27.76 -17.58
CA ARG A 44 5.72 27.31 -18.01
C ARG A 44 5.68 25.82 -18.40
N MET A 45 6.83 25.15 -18.45
CA MET A 45 6.90 23.72 -18.76
C MET A 45 6.60 22.87 -17.53
N GLU A 46 6.81 23.41 -16.33
CA GLU A 46 6.62 22.68 -15.08
C GLU A 46 5.20 22.13 -14.91
N SER A 47 4.16 22.91 -15.22
CA SER A 47 2.79 22.40 -15.20
C SER A 47 2.57 21.23 -16.15
N VAL A 48 3.27 21.20 -17.29
CA VAL A 48 3.19 20.09 -18.25
C VAL A 48 3.93 18.88 -17.70
N ARG A 49 5.09 19.07 -17.08
CA ARG A 49 5.83 18.00 -16.40
C ARG A 49 5.00 17.40 -15.28
N TRP A 50 4.41 18.22 -14.41
CA TRP A 50 3.52 17.77 -13.35
C TRP A 50 2.30 17.03 -13.89
N LEU A 51 1.70 17.50 -14.98
CA LEU A 51 0.51 16.84 -15.53
C LEU A 51 0.83 15.53 -16.25
N LEU A 52 1.95 15.46 -16.99
CA LEU A 52 2.44 14.21 -17.59
C LEU A 52 2.90 13.24 -16.53
N ALA A 53 3.62 13.74 -15.52
CA ALA A 53 4.00 13.00 -14.33
C ALA A 53 2.73 12.41 -13.75
N ALA A 54 1.75 13.23 -13.34
CA ALA A 54 0.43 12.89 -12.81
C ALA A 54 -0.46 12.04 -13.75
N ALA A 55 -0.07 11.83 -15.00
CA ALA A 55 -0.74 10.93 -15.94
C ALA A 55 -0.01 9.58 -16.10
N GLY A 56 1.15 9.41 -15.45
CA GLY A 56 2.01 8.23 -15.57
C GLY A 56 2.75 8.17 -16.90
N VAL A 57 3.04 9.31 -17.52
CA VAL A 57 3.58 9.40 -18.88
C VAL A 57 5.05 9.78 -18.82
N GLU A 58 5.94 8.84 -19.14
CA GLU A 58 7.36 9.15 -19.37
C GLU A 58 7.52 10.09 -20.56
N PHE A 59 8.47 11.00 -20.45
CA PHE A 59 8.75 11.99 -21.48
C PHE A 59 10.25 12.24 -21.64
N GLU A 60 10.64 12.75 -22.81
CA GLU A 60 12.02 13.16 -23.10
C GLU A 60 12.13 14.67 -23.01
N GLU A 61 13.22 15.18 -22.42
CA GLU A 61 13.52 16.60 -22.38
C GLU A 61 14.55 16.98 -23.44
N ASN A 62 14.29 18.07 -24.14
CA ASN A 62 15.20 18.72 -25.06
C ASN A 62 15.40 20.17 -24.62
N PHE A 63 16.55 20.46 -24.02
CA PHE A 63 16.81 21.77 -23.44
C PHE A 63 17.27 22.79 -24.49
N LEU A 64 16.63 23.95 -24.50
CA LEU A 64 17.08 25.14 -25.22
C LEU A 64 18.13 25.86 -24.37
N GLU A 65 19.38 25.72 -24.79
CA GLU A 65 20.56 26.29 -24.14
C GLU A 65 21.04 27.59 -24.81
N THR A 66 20.75 27.79 -26.11
CA THR A 66 21.20 28.98 -26.85
C THR A 66 20.09 29.67 -27.64
N GLU A 67 20.29 30.96 -27.93
CA GLU A 67 19.35 31.76 -28.73
C GLU A 67 19.24 31.24 -30.17
N GLU A 68 20.32 30.69 -30.73
CA GLU A 68 20.35 30.10 -32.05
C GLU A 68 19.44 28.87 -32.15
N GLN A 69 19.42 28.01 -31.12
CA GLN A 69 18.51 26.86 -31.06
C GLN A 69 17.04 27.31 -31.07
N TYR A 70 16.72 28.36 -30.31
CA TYR A 70 15.38 28.96 -30.29
C TYR A 70 14.99 29.59 -31.64
N LYS A 71 15.86 30.43 -32.22
CA LYS A 71 15.66 31.05 -33.54
C LYS A 71 15.51 30.01 -34.65
N LYS A 72 16.21 28.87 -34.55
CA LYS A 72 16.06 27.75 -35.48
C LYS A 72 14.63 27.19 -35.44
N LEU A 73 14.06 26.95 -34.27
CA LEU A 73 12.68 26.45 -34.15
C LEU A 73 11.63 27.41 -34.73
N ILE A 74 11.86 28.72 -34.63
CA ILE A 74 11.04 29.75 -35.30
C ILE A 74 11.19 29.66 -36.81
N LYS A 75 12.43 29.62 -37.31
CA LYS A 75 12.74 29.56 -38.75
C LYS A 75 12.17 28.29 -39.40
N ASP A 76 12.24 27.17 -38.68
CA ASP A 76 11.71 25.87 -39.11
C ASP A 76 10.16 25.81 -39.02
N GLY A 77 9.51 26.90 -38.59
CA GLY A 77 8.05 27.02 -38.53
C GLY A 77 7.40 26.19 -37.42
N VAL A 78 8.18 25.66 -36.47
CA VAL A 78 7.69 24.77 -35.41
C VAL A 78 6.96 25.54 -34.32
N LEU A 79 7.39 26.77 -34.03
CA LEU A 79 6.78 27.63 -33.01
C LEU A 79 5.80 28.61 -33.65
N MET A 80 4.56 28.17 -33.88
CA MET A 80 3.51 28.99 -34.55
C MET A 80 3.33 30.38 -33.94
N PHE A 81 3.46 30.50 -32.62
CA PHE A 81 3.35 31.78 -31.89
C PHE A 81 4.68 32.33 -31.39
N GLN A 82 5.81 31.80 -31.89
CA GLN A 82 7.16 32.19 -31.48
C GLN A 82 7.31 32.16 -29.96
N GLN A 83 6.79 31.11 -29.32
CA GLN A 83 6.80 30.92 -27.87
C GLN A 83 7.00 29.45 -27.55
N VAL A 84 7.70 29.20 -26.45
CA VAL A 84 7.80 27.89 -25.79
C VAL A 84 6.96 27.92 -24.50
N PRO A 85 6.48 26.78 -23.97
CA PRO A 85 6.85 25.38 -24.26
C PRO A 85 6.39 24.84 -25.60
N LEU A 86 7.21 23.95 -26.17
CA LEU A 86 6.86 23.08 -27.30
C LEU A 86 6.79 21.63 -26.80
N VAL A 87 5.69 20.93 -27.10
CA VAL A 87 5.50 19.52 -26.77
C VAL A 87 5.18 18.75 -28.03
N GLU A 88 6.01 17.76 -28.33
CA GLU A 88 5.75 16.81 -29.40
C GLU A 88 5.06 15.58 -28.81
N ILE A 89 3.79 15.34 -29.16
CA ILE A 89 2.99 14.23 -28.63
C ILE A 89 2.01 13.76 -29.71
N ASP A 90 1.86 12.45 -29.91
CA ASP A 90 0.97 11.85 -30.92
C ASP A 90 1.16 12.39 -32.34
N GLY A 91 2.41 12.65 -32.72
CA GLY A 91 2.75 13.24 -34.02
C GLY A 91 2.40 14.73 -34.14
N MET A 92 1.82 15.35 -33.12
CA MET A 92 1.54 16.79 -33.07
C MET A 92 2.72 17.55 -32.47
N LYS A 93 2.94 18.77 -32.96
CA LYS A 93 3.85 19.76 -32.35
C LYS A 93 3.02 20.86 -31.71
N MET A 94 2.78 20.73 -30.42
CA MET A 94 1.89 21.62 -29.67
C MET A 94 2.67 22.74 -29.00
N VAL A 95 2.14 23.95 -29.13
CA VAL A 95 2.57 25.15 -28.40
C VAL A 95 1.35 25.73 -27.66
N GLN A 96 1.57 26.69 -26.76
CA GLN A 96 0.58 27.21 -25.80
C GLN A 96 0.26 26.24 -24.66
N THR A 97 0.73 26.59 -23.46
CA THR A 97 0.63 25.75 -22.26
C THR A 97 -0.79 25.25 -21.97
N ARG A 98 -1.82 26.11 -22.08
CA ARG A 98 -3.21 25.70 -21.83
C ARG A 98 -3.68 24.61 -22.81
N ALA A 99 -3.39 24.76 -24.11
CA ALA A 99 -3.77 23.76 -25.10
C ALA A 99 -3.07 22.42 -24.89
N ILE A 100 -1.77 22.47 -24.56
CA ILE A 100 -0.97 21.29 -24.20
C ILE A 100 -1.59 20.57 -23.00
N LEU A 101 -1.85 21.29 -21.91
CA LEU A 101 -2.41 20.73 -20.68
C LEU A 101 -3.81 20.15 -20.89
N SER A 102 -4.71 20.87 -21.58
CA SER A 102 -6.06 20.36 -21.87
C SER A 102 -6.03 19.10 -22.74
N TYR A 103 -5.11 19.02 -23.69
CA TYR A 103 -4.92 17.81 -24.50
C TYR A 103 -4.47 16.63 -23.65
N ILE A 104 -3.43 16.81 -22.83
CA ILE A 104 -2.91 15.78 -21.93
C ILE A 104 -4.00 15.35 -20.93
N ALA A 105 -4.69 16.29 -20.30
CA ALA A 105 -5.76 16.00 -19.35
C ALA A 105 -6.91 15.20 -19.99
N GLY A 106 -7.32 15.57 -21.20
CA GLY A 106 -8.33 14.82 -21.97
C GLY A 106 -7.85 13.41 -22.34
N LYS A 107 -6.62 13.30 -22.86
CA LYS A 107 -6.02 12.02 -23.28
C LYS A 107 -5.90 11.02 -22.12
N TYR A 108 -5.51 11.50 -20.94
CA TYR A 108 -5.21 10.65 -19.80
C TYR A 108 -6.31 10.67 -18.72
N ASN A 109 -7.54 11.08 -19.07
CA ASN A 109 -8.70 11.02 -18.19
C ASN A 109 -8.55 11.82 -16.87
N LEU A 110 -7.73 12.88 -16.89
CA LEU A 110 -7.55 13.86 -15.81
C LEU A 110 -8.45 15.09 -15.98
N TYR A 111 -9.47 14.96 -16.82
CA TYR A 111 -10.48 15.98 -17.05
C TYR A 111 -11.86 15.50 -16.62
N GLY A 112 -12.79 16.43 -16.42
CA GLY A 112 -14.12 16.13 -15.89
C GLY A 112 -14.91 15.16 -16.78
N LYS A 113 -15.76 14.33 -16.17
CA LYS A 113 -16.53 13.30 -16.88
C LYS A 113 -17.62 13.88 -17.77
N ASP A 114 -18.10 15.08 -17.42
CA ASP A 114 -19.14 15.80 -18.12
C ASP A 114 -18.77 17.28 -18.30
N LEU A 115 -19.59 18.02 -19.06
CA LEU A 115 -19.34 19.43 -19.35
C LEU A 115 -19.32 20.31 -18.09
N LYS A 116 -20.07 19.93 -17.04
CA LYS A 116 -20.15 20.71 -15.81
C LYS A 116 -18.86 20.56 -15.01
N GLU A 117 -18.36 19.34 -14.83
CA GLU A 117 -17.08 19.10 -14.17
C GLU A 117 -15.92 19.74 -14.94
N ARG A 118 -15.90 19.62 -16.27
CA ARG A 118 -14.88 20.27 -17.11
C ARG A 118 -14.86 21.78 -16.95
N ALA A 119 -16.03 22.41 -16.93
CA ALA A 119 -16.14 23.86 -16.73
C ALA A 119 -15.65 24.30 -15.35
N LEU A 120 -15.94 23.52 -14.29
CA LEU A 120 -15.43 23.81 -12.94
C LEU A 120 -13.91 23.67 -12.87
N ILE A 121 -13.37 22.60 -13.44
CA ILE A 121 -11.92 22.37 -13.52
C ILE A 121 -11.24 23.53 -14.25
N ASP A 122 -11.75 23.93 -15.41
CA ASP A 122 -11.21 25.06 -16.18
C ASP A 122 -11.24 26.38 -15.40
N MET A 123 -12.32 26.62 -14.66
CA MET A 123 -12.48 27.81 -13.82
C MET A 123 -11.43 27.85 -12.71
N TYR A 124 -11.19 26.71 -12.03
CA TYR A 124 -10.16 26.62 -10.99
C TYR A 124 -8.76 26.80 -11.57
N VAL A 125 -8.45 26.15 -12.69
CA VAL A 125 -7.15 26.29 -13.38
C VAL A 125 -6.88 27.73 -13.80
N GLU A 126 -7.86 28.44 -14.36
CA GLU A 126 -7.68 29.85 -14.74
C GLU A 126 -7.41 30.73 -13.50
N GLY A 127 -8.12 30.48 -12.40
CA GLY A 127 -7.86 31.15 -11.13
C GLY A 127 -6.44 30.93 -10.60
N ILE A 128 -5.97 29.68 -10.62
CA ILE A 128 -4.60 29.31 -10.19
C ILE A 128 -3.56 29.95 -11.10
N THR A 129 -3.82 29.96 -12.41
CA THR A 129 -2.92 30.52 -13.42
C THR A 129 -2.61 32.00 -13.17
N ASP A 130 -3.55 32.78 -12.63
CA ASP A 130 -3.31 34.17 -12.29
C ASP A 130 -2.36 34.36 -11.09
N LEU A 131 -2.38 33.45 -10.11
CA LEU A 131 -1.40 33.42 -9.03
C LEU A 131 -0.03 32.96 -9.55
N MET A 132 -0.01 31.89 -10.33
CA MET A 132 1.23 31.31 -10.89
C MET A 132 1.98 32.28 -11.79
N LYS A 133 1.28 33.10 -12.59
CA LYS A 133 1.93 34.17 -13.38
C LYS A 133 2.76 35.12 -12.50
N MET A 134 2.28 35.46 -11.31
CA MET A 134 3.01 36.34 -10.40
C MET A 134 4.25 35.66 -9.83
N ILE A 135 4.10 34.41 -9.38
CA ILE A 135 5.20 33.60 -8.83
C ILE A 135 6.27 33.38 -9.90
N LEU A 136 5.86 33.04 -11.12
CA LEU A 136 6.78 32.79 -12.24
C LEU A 136 7.59 34.03 -12.63
N MET A 137 7.03 35.24 -12.48
CA MET A 137 7.72 36.50 -12.77
C MET A 137 8.54 37.03 -11.59
N PHE A 138 8.35 36.49 -10.39
CA PHE A 138 9.04 36.93 -9.18
C PHE A 138 10.58 36.88 -9.29
N PRO A 139 11.22 35.81 -9.81
CA PRO A 139 12.68 35.77 -9.96
C PRO A 139 13.26 36.91 -10.81
N PHE A 140 12.49 37.43 -11.76
CA PHE A 140 12.87 38.52 -12.67
C PHE A 140 12.55 39.92 -12.14
N SER A 141 12.00 40.02 -10.93
CA SER A 141 11.69 41.31 -10.31
C SER A 141 12.98 42.09 -10.00
N PRO A 142 13.03 43.41 -10.26
CA PRO A 142 14.12 44.27 -9.81
C PRO A 142 14.33 44.16 -8.29
N PRO A 143 15.58 44.24 -7.78
CA PRO A 143 15.87 44.09 -6.35
C PRO A 143 14.98 44.94 -5.44
N GLU A 144 14.74 46.20 -5.81
CA GLU A 144 13.91 47.16 -5.08
C GLU A 144 12.41 46.82 -5.06
N ALA A 145 11.95 45.96 -5.98
CA ALA A 145 10.56 45.54 -6.09
C ALA A 145 10.29 44.14 -5.51
N LYS A 146 11.34 43.37 -5.17
CA LYS A 146 11.19 41.98 -4.70
C LYS A 146 10.34 41.87 -3.45
N GLU A 147 10.62 42.65 -2.41
CA GLU A 147 9.86 42.59 -1.15
C GLU A 147 8.36 42.86 -1.38
N LYS A 148 8.04 43.96 -2.09
CA LYS A 148 6.66 44.31 -2.45
C LYS A 148 5.96 43.25 -3.30
N ASN A 149 6.67 42.64 -4.26
CA ASN A 149 6.09 41.60 -5.10
C ASN A 149 5.85 40.30 -4.32
N LEU A 150 6.75 39.95 -3.40
CA LEU A 150 6.59 38.81 -2.50
C LEU A 150 5.39 39.02 -1.57
N ASP A 151 5.24 40.22 -0.99
CA ASP A 151 4.07 40.56 -0.18
C ASP A 151 2.76 40.49 -0.97
N SER A 152 2.77 40.93 -2.23
CA SER A 152 1.62 40.81 -3.13
C SER A 152 1.26 39.36 -3.44
N ILE A 153 2.25 38.49 -3.65
CA ILE A 153 2.05 37.04 -3.81
C ILE A 153 1.44 36.46 -2.53
N LYS A 154 2.02 36.78 -1.36
CA LYS A 154 1.53 36.34 -0.05
C LYS A 154 0.09 36.75 0.18
N GLU A 155 -0.21 38.03 -0.04
CA GLU A 155 -1.53 38.61 0.13
C GLU A 155 -2.55 37.89 -0.75
N ARG A 156 -2.25 37.73 -2.05
CA ARG A 156 -3.19 37.08 -2.96
C ARG A 156 -3.36 35.60 -2.68
N ALA A 157 -2.27 34.88 -2.38
CA ALA A 157 -2.35 33.47 -2.01
C ALA A 157 -3.26 33.31 -0.77
N THR A 158 -2.98 34.07 0.29
CA THR A 158 -3.65 33.94 1.59
C THR A 158 -5.08 34.50 1.59
N ASN A 159 -5.33 35.62 0.94
CA ASN A 159 -6.62 36.32 1.07
C ASN A 159 -7.57 36.08 -0.11
N ARG A 160 -7.05 35.68 -1.27
CA ARG A 160 -7.86 35.57 -2.50
C ARG A 160 -7.97 34.15 -3.03
N TYR A 161 -6.86 33.42 -3.16
CA TYR A 161 -6.86 32.13 -3.86
C TYR A 161 -7.08 30.94 -2.92
N PHE A 162 -6.20 30.71 -1.94
CA PHE A 162 -6.32 29.57 -1.02
C PHE A 162 -7.65 29.49 -0.26
N PRO A 163 -8.27 30.60 0.18
CA PRO A 163 -9.60 30.55 0.79
C PRO A 163 -10.69 29.95 -0.10
N VAL A 164 -10.56 30.07 -1.43
CA VAL A 164 -11.53 29.49 -2.37
C VAL A 164 -11.44 27.97 -2.36
N PHE A 165 -10.23 27.42 -2.47
CA PHE A 165 -10.01 25.98 -2.50
C PHE A 165 -10.31 25.33 -1.15
N GLU A 166 -9.83 25.92 -0.06
CA GLU A 166 -10.15 25.53 1.32
C GLU A 166 -11.68 25.42 1.53
N LYS A 167 -12.41 26.46 1.09
CA LYS A 167 -13.87 26.49 1.21
C LYS A 167 -14.54 25.40 0.38
N VAL A 168 -14.09 25.17 -0.85
CA VAL A 168 -14.65 24.16 -1.75
C VAL A 168 -14.49 22.77 -1.12
N LEU A 169 -13.25 22.41 -0.76
CA LEU A 169 -12.94 21.13 -0.13
C LEU A 169 -13.74 20.91 1.15
N LYS A 170 -13.81 21.93 2.01
CA LYS A 170 -14.60 21.89 3.25
C LYS A 170 -16.11 21.75 3.01
N GLN A 171 -16.66 22.38 1.96
CA GLN A 171 -18.10 22.38 1.69
C GLN A 171 -18.61 21.03 1.23
N HIS A 172 -17.87 20.35 0.36
CA HIS A 172 -18.27 19.03 -0.13
C HIS A 172 -17.65 17.88 0.68
N GLY A 173 -16.60 18.12 1.46
CA GLY A 173 -15.94 17.11 2.29
C GLY A 173 -15.35 15.97 1.48
N GLN A 174 -14.79 16.28 0.31
CA GLN A 174 -14.17 15.32 -0.61
C GLN A 174 -12.69 15.67 -0.77
N ASP A 175 -11.90 14.70 -1.23
CA ASP A 175 -10.44 14.81 -1.28
C ASP A 175 -9.94 15.68 -2.46
N PHE A 176 -10.78 15.88 -3.48
CA PHE A 176 -10.43 16.59 -4.72
C PHE A 176 -11.39 17.74 -5.03
N LEU A 177 -10.91 18.73 -5.79
CA LEU A 177 -11.66 19.96 -6.10
C LEU A 177 -12.97 19.72 -6.86
N VAL A 178 -13.04 18.67 -7.69
CA VAL A 178 -14.21 18.39 -8.54
C VAL A 178 -14.54 16.90 -8.57
N GLY A 179 -15.80 16.55 -8.29
CA GLY A 179 -16.37 15.23 -8.59
C GLY A 179 -15.78 14.06 -7.80
N ASN A 180 -15.09 14.33 -6.69
CA ASN A 180 -14.28 13.37 -5.91
C ASN A 180 -13.30 12.56 -6.78
N LYS A 181 -12.80 13.16 -7.86
CA LYS A 181 -11.84 12.53 -8.76
C LYS A 181 -10.67 13.49 -8.99
N PHE A 182 -9.46 12.97 -8.85
CA PHE A 182 -8.25 13.70 -9.16
C PHE A 182 -8.26 14.20 -10.62
N SER A 183 -7.93 15.47 -10.80
CA SER A 183 -7.97 16.17 -12.07
C SER A 183 -6.77 17.10 -12.23
N TRP A 184 -6.60 17.66 -13.43
CA TRP A 184 -5.54 18.63 -13.66
C TRP A 184 -5.72 19.96 -12.90
N ALA A 185 -6.90 20.25 -12.33
CA ALA A 185 -7.06 21.36 -11.39
C ALA A 185 -6.35 21.08 -10.05
N ASP A 186 -6.40 19.84 -9.57
CA ASP A 186 -5.72 19.43 -8.34
C ASP A 186 -4.19 19.46 -8.53
N VAL A 187 -3.71 19.00 -9.69
CA VAL A 187 -2.29 19.10 -10.09
C VAL A 187 -1.80 20.55 -10.06
N GLN A 188 -2.56 21.46 -10.69
CA GLN A 188 -2.25 22.89 -10.70
C GLN A 188 -2.27 23.51 -9.30
N LEU A 189 -3.20 23.09 -8.45
CA LEU A 189 -3.29 23.59 -7.08
C LEU A 189 -2.07 23.16 -6.25
N ILE A 190 -1.65 21.89 -6.36
CA ILE A 190 -0.45 21.39 -5.68
C ILE A 190 0.80 22.14 -6.16
N GLU A 191 0.98 22.31 -7.47
CA GLU A 191 2.08 23.10 -8.02
C GLU A 191 2.11 24.52 -7.42
N ALA A 192 0.96 25.18 -7.35
CA ALA A 192 0.85 26.52 -6.79
C ALA A 192 1.15 26.57 -5.30
N ILE A 193 0.66 25.58 -4.52
CA ILE A 193 0.97 25.46 -3.09
C ILE A 193 2.48 25.37 -2.88
N LEU A 194 3.13 24.40 -3.55
CA LEU A 194 4.57 24.19 -3.43
C LEU A 194 5.36 25.43 -3.84
N ALA A 195 4.96 26.08 -4.94
CA ALA A 195 5.64 27.29 -5.42
C ALA A 195 5.49 28.49 -4.47
N VAL A 196 4.38 28.59 -3.73
CA VAL A 196 4.21 29.61 -2.69
C VAL A 196 5.02 29.24 -1.44
N GLU A 197 5.02 27.98 -1.01
CA GLU A 197 5.76 27.51 0.16
C GLU A 197 7.28 27.68 0.01
N ASP A 198 7.82 27.47 -1.20
CA ASP A 198 9.23 27.74 -1.55
C ASP A 198 9.65 29.18 -1.21
N ASN A 199 8.71 30.14 -1.25
CA ASN A 199 8.97 31.56 -0.99
C ASN A 199 8.44 32.03 0.37
N ILE A 200 7.42 31.37 0.91
CA ILE A 200 6.69 31.76 2.13
C ILE A 200 6.39 30.49 2.93
N PRO A 201 7.34 30.03 3.76
CA PRO A 201 7.10 28.90 4.65
C PRO A 201 5.89 29.15 5.56
N ALA A 202 5.08 28.11 5.79
CA ALA A 202 3.87 28.13 6.63
C ALA A 202 2.69 28.99 6.10
N VAL A 203 2.67 29.35 4.82
CA VAL A 203 1.52 30.03 4.18
C VAL A 203 0.21 29.24 4.36
N LEU A 204 0.30 27.91 4.48
CA LEU A 204 -0.85 27.04 4.63
C LEU A 204 -1.41 26.96 6.05
N SER A 205 -0.79 27.57 7.06
CA SER A 205 -1.20 27.48 8.48
C SER A 205 -2.68 27.81 8.76
N GLY A 206 -3.32 28.63 7.91
CA GLY A 206 -4.74 28.98 7.99
C GLY A 206 -5.69 28.12 7.13
N PHE A 207 -5.18 27.15 6.37
CA PHE A 207 -5.89 26.37 5.36
C PHE A 207 -5.72 24.85 5.59
N PRO A 208 -6.33 24.27 6.64
CA PRO A 208 -6.12 22.88 7.02
C PRO A 208 -6.55 21.86 5.94
N GLN A 209 -7.46 22.18 5.03
CA GLN A 209 -7.80 21.28 3.91
C GLN A 209 -6.72 21.26 2.82
N LEU A 210 -5.83 22.24 2.82
CA LEU A 210 -4.72 22.35 1.88
C LEU A 210 -3.39 21.88 2.49
N GLN A 211 -3.35 21.60 3.80
CA GLN A 211 -2.15 21.17 4.51
C GLN A 211 -1.87 19.68 4.33
N PHE A 212 -0.57 19.37 4.29
CA PHE A 212 -0.05 18.03 4.50
C PHE A 212 0.73 18.06 5.83
N GLU A 213 0.16 17.52 6.91
CA GLU A 213 0.82 17.49 8.23
C GLU A 213 1.67 16.21 8.36
N GLU A 214 2.99 16.36 8.30
CA GLU A 214 3.93 15.35 8.80
C GLU A 214 4.44 15.76 10.19
N CYS A 215 4.24 14.90 11.19
CA CYS A 215 4.75 15.11 12.54
C CYS A 215 5.97 14.23 12.79
N PHE A 216 7.14 14.84 12.95
CA PHE A 216 8.37 14.15 13.31
C PHE A 216 8.51 14.05 14.84
N LEU A 217 8.83 12.85 15.33
CA LEU A 217 9.24 12.67 16.72
C LEU A 217 10.75 12.89 16.80
N GLU A 218 11.16 14.03 17.35
CA GLU A 218 12.58 14.39 17.48
C GLU A 218 13.18 13.87 18.79
N THR A 219 12.36 13.74 19.84
CA THR A 219 12.80 13.37 21.18
C THR A 219 12.05 12.17 21.74
N LYS A 220 12.65 11.52 22.74
CA LYS A 220 11.99 10.48 23.53
C LYS A 220 10.78 11.02 24.30
N ASP A 221 10.79 12.30 24.66
CA ASP A 221 9.69 12.93 25.38
C ASP A 221 8.46 13.08 24.48
N ASP A 222 8.64 13.32 23.18
CA ASP A 222 7.56 13.35 22.19
C ASP A 222 6.85 11.99 22.11
N LEU A 223 7.62 10.90 22.00
CA LEU A 223 7.08 9.54 22.03
C LEU A 223 6.38 9.25 23.36
N THR A 224 6.99 9.64 24.48
CA THR A 224 6.43 9.41 25.82
C THR A 224 5.11 10.15 26.01
N LYS A 225 4.96 11.36 25.44
CA LYS A 225 3.72 12.14 25.46
C LYS A 225 2.60 11.41 24.72
N LEU A 226 2.86 10.94 23.50
CA LEU A 226 1.89 10.19 22.70
C LEU A 226 1.51 8.83 23.31
N GLN A 227 2.45 8.18 24.02
CA GLN A 227 2.15 6.96 24.76
C GLN A 227 1.23 7.22 25.96
N LYS A 228 1.37 8.37 26.62
CA LYS A 228 0.59 8.73 27.81
C LYS A 228 -0.80 9.26 27.49
N ASP A 229 -0.98 9.96 26.38
CA ASP A 229 -2.29 10.51 25.98
C ASP A 229 -3.21 9.47 25.32
N GLY A 230 -2.71 8.26 25.07
CA GLY A 230 -3.46 7.15 24.50
C GLY A 230 -3.60 7.19 22.98
N SER A 231 -2.87 8.08 22.30
CA SER A 231 -2.88 8.18 20.82
C SER A 231 -2.26 6.96 20.14
N LEU A 232 -1.31 6.29 20.80
CA LEU A 232 -0.61 5.12 20.25
C LEU A 232 -1.16 3.82 20.81
N LEU A 233 -2.03 3.15 20.05
CA LEU A 233 -2.41 1.76 20.36
C LEU A 233 -1.14 0.91 20.44
N PHE A 234 -1.04 0.04 21.44
CA PHE A 234 0.16 -0.76 21.73
C PHE A 234 1.45 0.06 21.98
N GLN A 235 1.35 1.38 22.17
CA GLN A 235 2.47 2.28 22.47
C GLN A 235 3.53 2.33 21.36
N GLN A 236 3.16 2.03 20.12
CA GLN A 236 4.05 1.90 18.97
C GLN A 236 3.74 2.94 17.88
N VAL A 237 4.78 3.30 17.12
CA VAL A 237 4.75 4.13 15.90
C VAL A 237 5.10 3.24 14.69
N PRO A 238 4.79 3.62 13.44
CA PRO A 238 4.15 4.88 13.00
C PRO A 238 2.68 5.01 13.40
N MET A 239 2.17 6.25 13.40
CA MET A 239 0.75 6.57 13.56
C MET A 239 0.31 7.47 12.40
N VAL A 240 -0.87 7.19 11.82
CA VAL A 240 -1.52 8.00 10.80
C VAL A 240 -2.92 8.34 11.27
N GLU A 241 -3.32 9.61 11.18
CA GLU A 241 -4.71 10.02 11.38
C GLU A 241 -5.39 10.14 10.00
N ILE A 242 -6.35 9.26 9.73
CA ILE A 242 -7.07 9.21 8.45
C ILE A 242 -8.53 8.82 8.69
N ASP A 243 -9.47 9.51 8.03
CA ASP A 243 -10.93 9.26 8.15
C ASP A 243 -11.47 9.27 9.60
N GLY A 244 -10.86 10.10 10.46
CA GLY A 244 -11.16 10.20 11.88
C GLY A 244 -10.67 9.01 12.72
N MET A 245 -9.80 8.17 12.17
CA MET A 245 -9.17 7.05 12.86
C MET A 245 -7.70 7.35 13.11
N LYS A 246 -7.24 7.18 14.36
CA LYS A 246 -5.82 7.09 14.68
C LYS A 246 -5.37 5.66 14.46
N MET A 247 -4.69 5.44 13.35
CA MET A 247 -4.17 4.13 12.96
C MET A 247 -2.72 4.00 13.38
N VAL A 248 -2.37 2.84 13.92
CA VAL A 248 -0.99 2.42 14.16
C VAL A 248 -0.76 1.08 13.47
N GLN A 249 0.46 0.55 13.57
CA GLN A 249 0.91 -0.70 12.93
C GLN A 249 1.00 -0.57 11.41
N THR A 250 2.23 -0.70 10.89
CA THR A 250 2.55 -0.45 9.48
C THR A 250 1.68 -1.25 8.52
N ARG A 251 1.42 -2.54 8.80
CA ARG A 251 0.56 -3.37 7.96
C ARG A 251 -0.89 -2.90 7.95
N ALA A 252 -1.45 -2.54 9.10
CA ALA A 252 -2.83 -2.07 9.20
C ALA A 252 -3.03 -0.74 8.44
N ILE A 253 -2.10 0.21 8.62
CA ILE A 253 -2.07 1.48 7.90
C ILE A 253 -1.99 1.22 6.38
N SER A 254 -1.03 0.40 5.95
CA SER A 254 -0.80 0.10 4.53
C SER A 254 -1.97 -0.64 3.88
N ASN A 255 -2.59 -1.60 4.59
CA ASN A 255 -3.79 -2.30 4.14
C ASN A 255 -4.96 -1.32 3.97
N TYR A 256 -5.15 -0.40 4.91
CA TYR A 256 -6.23 0.59 4.86
C TYR A 256 -6.06 1.54 3.69
N ILE A 257 -4.88 2.14 3.53
CA ILE A 257 -4.55 3.04 2.42
C ILE A 257 -4.73 2.31 1.09
N ALA A 258 -4.18 1.10 0.97
CA ALA A 258 -4.31 0.32 -0.26
C ALA A 258 -5.77 0.02 -0.61
N ALA A 259 -6.59 -0.34 0.37
CA ALA A 259 -8.01 -0.61 0.14
C ALA A 259 -8.82 0.66 -0.15
N LYS A 260 -8.52 1.79 0.52
CA LYS A 260 -9.16 3.08 0.28
C LYS A 260 -8.92 3.59 -1.14
N TYR A 261 -7.71 3.40 -1.66
CA TYR A 261 -7.32 3.89 -2.98
C TYR A 261 -7.33 2.82 -4.08
N ASN A 262 -7.99 1.68 -3.88
CA ASN A 262 -8.14 0.61 -4.89
C ASN A 262 -6.80 0.04 -5.41
N LEU A 263 -5.80 -0.10 -4.53
CA LEU A 263 -4.52 -0.77 -4.79
C LEU A 263 -4.56 -2.27 -4.47
N TYR A 264 -5.76 -2.83 -4.41
CA TYR A 264 -6.03 -4.26 -4.30
C TYR A 264 -6.68 -4.75 -5.59
N GLY A 265 -6.44 -6.02 -5.90
CA GLY A 265 -7.01 -6.66 -7.08
C GLY A 265 -8.52 -6.82 -7.01
N LYS A 266 -9.11 -7.18 -8.16
CA LYS A 266 -10.57 -7.16 -8.38
C LYS A 266 -11.34 -8.22 -7.59
N ASP A 267 -10.64 -9.28 -7.17
CA ASP A 267 -11.25 -10.42 -6.49
C ASP A 267 -10.37 -10.92 -5.34
N LEU A 268 -10.91 -11.91 -4.61
CA LEU A 268 -10.24 -12.46 -3.43
C LEU A 268 -8.92 -13.18 -3.78
N LYS A 269 -8.81 -13.74 -4.99
CA LYS A 269 -7.60 -14.43 -5.43
C LYS A 269 -6.48 -13.44 -5.74
N GLU A 270 -6.78 -12.38 -6.49
CA GLU A 270 -5.81 -11.31 -6.73
C GLU A 270 -5.39 -10.62 -5.43
N ARG A 271 -6.33 -10.40 -4.50
CA ARG A 271 -6.01 -9.88 -3.16
C ARG A 271 -5.06 -10.79 -2.37
N ALA A 272 -5.26 -12.10 -2.42
CA ALA A 272 -4.37 -13.06 -1.78
C ALA A 272 -2.95 -13.04 -2.38
N LEU A 273 -2.85 -12.95 -3.71
CA LEU A 273 -1.56 -12.85 -4.39
C LEU A 273 -0.83 -11.56 -3.99
N ILE A 274 -1.53 -10.43 -3.96
CA ILE A 274 -0.99 -9.15 -3.51
C ILE A 274 -0.48 -9.23 -2.07
N ASP A 275 -1.29 -9.75 -1.14
CA ASP A 275 -0.87 -9.93 0.26
C ASP A 275 0.35 -10.85 0.36
N MET A 276 0.37 -11.95 -0.39
CA MET A 276 1.48 -12.90 -0.39
C MET A 276 2.80 -12.27 -0.88
N TYR A 277 2.73 -11.43 -1.92
CA TYR A 277 3.89 -10.69 -2.44
C TYR A 277 4.35 -9.60 -1.47
N VAL A 278 3.44 -8.83 -0.88
CA VAL A 278 3.79 -7.82 0.13
C VAL A 278 4.49 -8.47 1.33
N GLU A 279 3.92 -9.52 1.92
CA GLU A 279 4.49 -10.15 3.11
C GLU A 279 5.86 -10.76 2.85
N ALA A 280 6.06 -11.33 1.65
CA ALA A 280 7.36 -11.89 1.30
C ALA A 280 8.44 -10.82 1.14
N VAL A 281 8.12 -9.67 0.55
CA VAL A 281 9.12 -8.62 0.41
C VAL A 281 9.37 -7.88 1.74
N MET A 282 8.38 -7.83 2.64
CA MET A 282 8.58 -7.30 4.01
C MET A 282 9.66 -8.07 4.79
N ASP A 283 9.76 -9.40 4.62
CA ASP A 283 10.84 -10.19 5.25
C ASP A 283 12.24 -9.71 4.81
N LEU A 284 12.40 -9.27 3.55
CA LEU A 284 13.66 -8.72 3.04
C LEU A 284 13.85 -7.26 3.50
N ASN A 285 12.77 -6.47 3.47
CA ASN A 285 12.79 -5.08 3.90
C ASN A 285 13.23 -4.95 5.38
N GLU A 286 12.74 -5.83 6.27
CA GLU A 286 13.16 -5.85 7.67
C GLU A 286 14.67 -6.07 7.83
N LEU A 287 15.28 -6.93 7.00
CA LEU A 287 16.74 -7.16 7.05
C LEU A 287 17.52 -5.94 6.59
N LEU A 288 17.07 -5.27 5.51
CA LEU A 288 17.68 -4.05 4.99
C LEU A 288 17.57 -2.90 6.00
N MET A 289 16.38 -2.71 6.59
CA MET A 289 16.12 -1.66 7.59
C MET A 289 16.89 -1.85 8.89
N THR A 290 17.13 -3.10 9.31
CA THR A 290 17.87 -3.40 10.55
C THR A 290 19.38 -3.47 10.35
N HIS A 291 19.87 -3.46 9.11
CA HIS A 291 21.29 -3.55 8.81
C HIS A 291 22.13 -2.40 9.42
N PRO A 292 21.71 -1.12 9.34
CA PRO A 292 22.46 -0.01 9.95
C PRO A 292 22.64 -0.17 11.46
N LEU A 293 21.68 -0.83 12.11
CA LEU A 293 21.60 -1.04 13.56
C LEU A 293 22.42 -2.25 14.04
N GLN A 294 22.96 -3.08 13.12
CA GLN A 294 23.74 -4.25 13.52
C GLN A 294 25.07 -3.84 14.18
N PRO A 295 25.54 -4.60 15.19
CA PRO A 295 26.88 -4.45 15.74
C PRO A 295 27.96 -4.54 14.66
N ALA A 296 29.06 -3.79 14.82
CA ALA A 296 30.10 -3.69 13.80
C ALA A 296 30.69 -5.05 13.38
N ASP A 297 30.84 -5.97 14.33
CA ASP A 297 31.32 -7.34 14.14
C ASP A 297 30.35 -8.25 13.38
N LYS A 298 29.05 -7.88 13.32
CA LYS A 298 28.01 -8.64 12.63
C LYS A 298 27.58 -8.04 11.29
N LYS A 299 27.98 -6.79 10.99
CA LYS A 299 27.54 -6.08 9.78
C LYS A 299 27.87 -6.84 8.50
N GLU A 300 29.08 -7.37 8.36
CA GLU A 300 29.49 -8.10 7.15
C GLU A 300 28.66 -9.38 6.93
N GLN A 301 28.49 -10.20 7.96
CA GLN A 301 27.68 -11.42 7.88
C GLN A 301 26.19 -11.12 7.63
N HIS A 302 25.65 -10.08 8.27
CA HIS A 302 24.27 -9.65 8.05
C HIS A 302 24.06 -9.16 6.63
N PHE A 303 25.01 -8.38 6.09
CA PHE A 303 24.98 -7.93 4.70
C PHE A 303 25.07 -9.11 3.71
N ALA A 304 25.95 -10.08 3.96
CA ALA A 304 26.01 -11.29 3.14
C ALA A 304 24.67 -12.05 3.15
N THR A 305 23.99 -12.09 4.30
CA THR A 305 22.64 -12.69 4.42
C THR A 305 21.58 -11.93 3.62
N ILE A 306 21.65 -10.59 3.61
CA ILE A 306 20.77 -9.74 2.79
C ILE A 306 20.98 -10.05 1.32
N VAL A 307 22.23 -10.01 0.85
CA VAL A 307 22.57 -10.25 -0.56
C VAL A 307 22.16 -11.65 -0.99
N ASP A 308 22.43 -12.67 -0.18
CA ASP A 308 22.02 -14.06 -0.44
C ASP A 308 20.50 -14.16 -0.56
N LYS A 309 19.74 -13.68 0.43
CA LYS A 309 18.28 -13.75 0.38
C LYS A 309 17.69 -12.96 -0.78
N ALA A 310 18.19 -11.76 -1.05
CA ALA A 310 17.75 -10.95 -2.17
C ALA A 310 17.97 -11.69 -3.50
N THR A 311 19.20 -12.13 -3.76
CA THR A 311 19.60 -12.65 -5.07
C THR A 311 19.25 -14.12 -5.30
N ASN A 312 19.13 -14.93 -4.24
CA ASN A 312 18.88 -16.37 -4.37
C ASN A 312 17.46 -16.79 -3.96
N ARG A 313 16.66 -15.91 -3.35
CA ARG A 313 15.29 -16.23 -2.91
C ARG A 313 14.24 -15.27 -3.46
N TYR A 314 14.34 -13.98 -3.13
CA TYR A 314 13.24 -13.05 -3.38
C TYR A 314 13.23 -12.54 -4.83
N PHE A 315 14.34 -12.00 -5.34
CA PHE A 315 14.38 -11.45 -6.69
C PHE A 315 14.11 -12.50 -7.78
N PRO A 316 14.65 -13.73 -7.70
CA PRO A 316 14.27 -14.78 -8.65
C PRO A 316 12.77 -15.09 -8.67
N ALA A 317 12.10 -15.01 -7.52
CA ALA A 317 10.66 -15.28 -7.42
C ALA A 317 9.85 -14.19 -8.15
N TYR A 318 10.14 -12.91 -7.90
CA TYR A 318 9.45 -11.80 -8.56
C TYR A 318 9.79 -11.69 -10.05
N GLU A 319 11.05 -11.90 -10.43
CA GLU A 319 11.47 -11.97 -11.84
C GLU A 319 10.69 -13.09 -12.57
N LYS A 320 10.53 -14.25 -11.92
CA LYS A 320 9.74 -15.36 -12.47
C LYS A 320 8.26 -15.00 -12.59
N VAL A 321 7.66 -14.34 -11.59
CA VAL A 321 6.25 -13.90 -11.65
C VAL A 321 6.05 -13.01 -12.89
N LEU A 322 6.85 -11.95 -13.03
CA LEU A 322 6.76 -11.02 -14.16
C LEU A 322 6.96 -11.74 -15.51
N LYS A 323 7.90 -12.69 -15.55
CA LYS A 323 8.18 -13.49 -16.74
C LYS A 323 7.03 -14.41 -17.12
N ASP A 324 6.42 -15.09 -16.16
CA ASP A 324 5.40 -16.12 -16.39
C ASP A 324 4.13 -15.54 -17.00
N HIS A 325 3.71 -14.35 -16.56
CA HIS A 325 2.51 -13.70 -17.10
C HIS A 325 2.82 -12.64 -18.18
N GLY A 326 4.07 -12.17 -18.30
CA GLY A 326 4.48 -11.21 -19.33
C GLY A 326 3.82 -9.83 -19.22
N GLN A 327 3.49 -9.40 -17.99
CA GLN A 327 2.82 -8.13 -17.71
C GLN A 327 3.75 -7.20 -16.93
N ASN A 328 3.40 -5.91 -16.87
CA ASN A 328 4.23 -4.89 -16.25
C ASN A 328 4.11 -4.86 -14.72
N PHE A 329 2.99 -5.35 -14.19
CA PHE A 329 2.68 -5.36 -12.76
C PHE A 329 2.52 -6.80 -12.25
N LEU A 330 2.76 -7.01 -10.97
CA LEU A 330 2.80 -8.33 -10.33
C LEU A 330 1.46 -9.08 -10.38
N VAL A 331 0.34 -8.35 -10.35
CA VAL A 331 -1.01 -8.95 -10.30
C VAL A 331 -1.96 -8.23 -11.24
N GLY A 332 -2.69 -8.99 -12.06
CA GLY A 332 -3.83 -8.50 -12.83
C GLY A 332 -3.52 -7.43 -13.89
N ASN A 333 -2.25 -7.25 -14.26
CA ASN A 333 -1.75 -6.14 -15.08
C ASN A 333 -2.19 -4.76 -14.58
N GLN A 334 -2.35 -4.62 -13.26
CA GLN A 334 -2.77 -3.39 -12.61
C GLN A 334 -1.77 -3.03 -11.52
N PHE A 335 -1.39 -1.76 -11.47
CA PHE A 335 -0.57 -1.23 -10.39
C PHE A 335 -1.25 -1.47 -9.04
N SER A 336 -0.53 -2.12 -8.13
CA SER A 336 -1.03 -2.54 -6.83
C SER A 336 -0.05 -2.21 -5.72
N ARG A 337 -0.48 -2.36 -4.48
CA ARG A 337 0.42 -2.20 -3.33
C ARG A 337 1.59 -3.18 -3.31
N ALA A 338 1.48 -4.33 -4.00
CA ALA A 338 2.59 -5.26 -4.12
C ALA A 338 3.72 -4.65 -4.96
N ASP A 339 3.37 -3.92 -6.02
CA ASP A 339 4.34 -3.22 -6.87
C ASP A 339 5.01 -2.07 -6.11
N VAL A 340 4.23 -1.31 -5.33
CA VAL A 340 4.74 -0.25 -4.43
C VAL A 340 5.78 -0.80 -3.45
N GLN A 341 5.42 -1.87 -2.74
CA GLN A 341 6.28 -2.44 -1.70
C GLN A 341 7.53 -3.11 -2.32
N LEU A 342 7.38 -3.75 -3.49
CA LEU A 342 8.50 -4.32 -4.22
C LEU A 342 9.47 -3.22 -4.67
N LEU A 343 8.98 -2.14 -5.27
CA LEU A 343 9.81 -1.01 -5.70
C LEU A 343 10.65 -0.44 -4.56
N GLU A 344 10.02 -0.13 -3.42
CA GLU A 344 10.72 0.39 -2.24
C GLU A 344 11.88 -0.52 -1.85
N THR A 345 11.63 -1.84 -1.80
CA THR A 345 12.65 -2.82 -1.41
C THR A 345 13.77 -2.93 -2.44
N LEU A 346 13.44 -2.87 -3.74
CA LEU A 346 14.44 -2.89 -4.82
C LEU A 346 15.35 -1.67 -4.75
N LEU A 347 14.78 -0.48 -4.57
CA LEU A 347 15.53 0.77 -4.43
C LEU A 347 16.46 0.73 -3.22
N MET A 348 15.95 0.31 -2.06
CA MET A 348 16.77 0.17 -0.85
C MET A 348 17.90 -0.85 -1.04
N ALA A 349 17.64 -1.95 -1.74
CA ALA A 349 18.68 -2.93 -2.05
C ALA A 349 19.77 -2.36 -2.99
N GLU A 350 19.40 -1.57 -3.99
CA GLU A 350 20.35 -0.88 -4.88
C GLU A 350 21.17 0.19 -4.15
N GLU A 351 20.61 0.87 -3.15
CA GLU A 351 21.35 1.81 -2.30
C GLU A 351 22.51 1.11 -1.56
N TYR A 352 22.30 -0.12 -1.08
CA TYR A 352 23.37 -0.90 -0.45
C TYR A 352 24.29 -1.61 -1.46
N LYS A 353 23.76 -2.04 -2.61
CA LYS A 353 24.52 -2.74 -3.66
C LYS A 353 23.98 -2.35 -5.05
N PRO A 354 24.60 -1.36 -5.73
CA PRO A 354 24.06 -0.79 -6.98
C PRO A 354 23.89 -1.77 -8.15
N ASP A 355 24.66 -2.88 -8.16
CA ASP A 355 24.62 -3.90 -9.20
C ASP A 355 23.75 -5.12 -8.82
N ILE A 356 23.03 -5.08 -7.69
CA ILE A 356 22.30 -6.25 -7.18
C ILE A 356 21.21 -6.76 -8.14
N LEU A 357 20.65 -5.86 -8.97
CA LEU A 357 19.63 -6.19 -9.96
C LEU A 357 20.18 -6.60 -11.33
N ALA A 358 21.51 -6.62 -11.53
CA ALA A 358 22.11 -6.84 -12.85
C ALA A 358 21.71 -8.17 -13.53
N LYS A 359 21.26 -9.16 -12.76
CA LYS A 359 20.80 -10.47 -13.25
C LYS A 359 19.28 -10.57 -13.44
N PHE A 360 18.54 -9.50 -13.15
CA PHE A 360 17.08 -9.47 -13.10
C PHE A 360 16.53 -8.36 -14.00
N PRO A 361 16.58 -8.54 -15.34
CA PRO A 361 16.23 -7.48 -16.29
C PRO A 361 14.77 -7.03 -16.19
N LEU A 362 13.83 -7.90 -15.82
CA LEU A 362 12.43 -7.49 -15.62
C LEU A 362 12.28 -6.67 -14.35
N LEU A 363 12.96 -7.01 -13.26
CA LEU A 363 12.99 -6.18 -12.06
C LEU A 363 13.68 -4.83 -12.30
N GLN A 364 14.76 -4.77 -13.08
CA GLN A 364 15.34 -3.49 -13.51
C GLN A 364 14.36 -2.70 -14.37
N GLY A 365 13.60 -3.37 -15.23
CA GLY A 365 12.49 -2.79 -15.98
C GLY A 365 11.43 -2.20 -15.07
N ALA A 366 11.02 -2.94 -14.03
CA ALA A 366 10.08 -2.50 -13.02
C ALA A 366 10.61 -1.31 -12.22
N VAL A 367 11.87 -1.30 -11.77
CA VAL A 367 12.48 -0.13 -11.11
C VAL A 367 12.50 1.09 -12.01
N ARG A 368 12.77 0.94 -13.32
CA ARG A 368 12.71 2.05 -14.26
C ARG A 368 11.28 2.56 -14.47
N ALA A 369 10.32 1.66 -14.68
CA ALA A 369 8.92 1.99 -14.90
C ALA A 369 8.28 2.62 -13.65
N LEU A 370 8.47 2.01 -12.49
CA LEU A 370 7.93 2.45 -11.20
C LEU A 370 8.76 3.60 -10.59
N GLY A 371 10.05 3.70 -10.90
CA GLY A 371 10.91 4.85 -10.54
C GLY A 371 10.60 6.08 -11.38
N ALA A 372 10.14 5.91 -12.62
CA ALA A 372 9.50 6.97 -13.40
C ALA A 372 8.14 7.36 -12.79
N GLU A 373 7.38 6.41 -12.21
CA GLU A 373 6.18 6.71 -11.40
C GLU A 373 6.50 7.39 -10.04
N ARG A 374 7.71 7.21 -9.48
CA ARG A 374 8.21 7.92 -8.28
C ARG A 374 8.38 9.43 -8.51
N ALA A 375 8.45 9.87 -9.76
CA ALA A 375 8.33 11.29 -10.15
C ALA A 375 6.88 11.82 -10.16
N GLY A 376 5.90 10.99 -9.76
CA GLY A 376 4.60 11.40 -9.23
C GLY A 376 3.39 10.87 -10.01
N VAL A 377 2.63 9.89 -9.47
CA VAL A 377 1.16 9.80 -9.62
C VAL A 377 0.44 9.06 -8.50
N SER A 378 -0.77 9.57 -8.21
CA SER A 378 -1.89 8.92 -7.53
C SER A 378 -2.55 7.77 -8.31
N VAL A 379 -3.45 7.07 -7.62
CA VAL A 379 -4.11 5.84 -8.05
C VAL A 379 -5.41 6.16 -8.80
N GLY A 380 -5.48 5.74 -10.07
CA GLY A 380 -6.72 5.76 -10.84
C GLY A 380 -7.66 4.63 -10.42
N GLY A 381 -8.60 4.93 -9.54
CA GLY A 381 -9.70 4.01 -9.18
C GLY A 381 -10.67 3.80 -10.35
N ALA A 382 -10.75 2.58 -10.84
CA ALA A 382 -11.85 2.14 -11.71
C ALA A 382 -12.94 1.50 -10.85
N ALA A 383 -14.07 2.19 -10.70
CA ALA A 383 -15.32 1.57 -10.25
C ALA A 383 -15.96 0.84 -11.44
N CYS A 384 -16.35 -0.42 -11.26
CA CYS A 384 -17.37 -1.07 -12.08
C CYS A 384 -18.02 -2.25 -11.35
N ALA A 385 -19.29 -2.43 -11.68
CA ALA A 385 -20.33 -3.10 -10.92
C ALA A 385 -20.33 -4.63 -11.01
N GLU A 386 -21.11 -5.20 -10.09
CA GLU A 386 -21.36 -6.62 -9.80
C GLU A 386 -21.66 -7.51 -11.01
N GLY A 387 -21.21 -8.77 -10.89
CA GLY A 387 -21.78 -9.89 -11.63
C GLY A 387 -20.75 -10.96 -11.99
N SER A 388 -20.19 -11.69 -11.01
CA SER A 388 -19.48 -12.92 -11.30
C SER A 388 -20.33 -14.14 -10.93
N LYS A 389 -20.72 -14.89 -11.96
CA LYS A 389 -21.32 -16.22 -11.82
C LYS A 389 -20.26 -17.18 -11.33
N ASN A 390 -20.48 -17.78 -10.17
CA ASN A 390 -19.66 -18.87 -9.63
C ASN A 390 -19.66 -20.06 -10.61
N SER A 391 -18.51 -20.36 -11.21
CA SER A 391 -18.21 -21.71 -11.67
C SER A 391 -17.74 -22.53 -10.48
N GLU A 392 -18.55 -23.49 -10.03
CA GLU A 392 -18.18 -24.44 -8.98
C GLU A 392 -16.99 -25.30 -9.44
N ILE A 393 -15.78 -24.93 -9.02
CA ILE A 393 -14.68 -25.89 -8.91
C ILE A 393 -14.98 -26.68 -7.64
N MET A 394 -15.16 -28.00 -7.78
CA MET A 394 -15.38 -28.93 -6.65
C MET A 394 -14.22 -28.79 -5.66
N ALA A 395 -14.44 -28.01 -4.59
CA ALA A 395 -13.38 -27.62 -3.66
C ALA A 395 -13.00 -28.79 -2.74
N GLY A 396 -11.81 -29.35 -2.95
CA GLY A 396 -11.19 -30.25 -1.98
C GLY A 396 -10.91 -29.55 -0.65
N LYS A 397 -10.70 -30.34 0.42
CA LYS A 397 -10.33 -29.79 1.74
C LYS A 397 -9.02 -29.00 1.62
N PRO A 398 -8.87 -27.84 2.31
CA PRO A 398 -7.59 -27.16 2.39
C PRO A 398 -6.51 -28.12 2.90
N LYS A 399 -5.31 -28.08 2.30
CA LYS A 399 -4.20 -28.94 2.66
C LYS A 399 -3.03 -28.11 3.19
N LEU A 400 -2.67 -28.33 4.45
CA LEU A 400 -1.66 -27.55 5.18
C LEU A 400 -0.32 -28.28 5.17
N HIS A 401 0.71 -27.61 4.68
CA HIS A 401 2.09 -28.11 4.62
C HIS A 401 2.96 -27.41 5.65
N TYR A 402 3.36 -28.16 6.69
CA TYR A 402 4.20 -27.66 7.78
C TYR A 402 4.83 -28.80 8.57
N THR A 403 5.70 -28.50 9.54
CA THR A 403 6.13 -29.51 10.51
C THR A 403 4.98 -29.91 11.44
N ASN A 404 5.10 -31.09 12.07
CA ASN A 404 4.14 -31.54 13.09
C ASN A 404 4.33 -30.81 14.43
N GLY A 405 4.02 -29.52 14.43
CA GLY A 405 4.08 -28.63 15.59
C GLY A 405 3.26 -27.36 15.34
N ARG A 406 3.19 -26.50 16.37
CA ARG A 406 2.48 -25.22 16.28
C ARG A 406 3.11 -24.31 15.21
N GLY A 407 4.27 -23.74 15.55
CA GLY A 407 4.98 -22.75 14.73
C GLY A 407 4.05 -21.70 14.13
N LYS A 408 4.36 -21.25 12.92
CA LYS A 408 3.56 -20.26 12.20
C LYS A 408 2.26 -20.82 11.58
N MET A 409 2.04 -22.15 11.62
CA MET A 409 0.84 -22.78 11.06
C MET A 409 -0.34 -22.83 12.06
N GLU A 410 -0.08 -22.69 13.36
CA GLU A 410 -1.12 -22.91 14.39
C GLU A 410 -2.30 -21.94 14.25
N SER A 411 -2.04 -20.65 14.02
CA SER A 411 -3.10 -19.66 13.81
C SER A 411 -3.97 -19.95 12.58
N ILE A 412 -3.40 -20.58 11.54
CA ILE A 412 -4.15 -21.02 10.36
C ILE A 412 -5.09 -22.17 10.73
N ARG A 413 -4.61 -23.13 11.54
CA ARG A 413 -5.46 -24.22 12.08
C ARG A 413 -6.60 -23.67 12.92
N TRP A 414 -6.31 -22.72 13.81
CA TRP A 414 -7.31 -22.04 14.65
C TRP A 414 -8.38 -21.37 13.80
N LEU A 415 -7.99 -20.62 12.78
CA LEU A 415 -8.93 -19.88 11.95
C LEU A 415 -9.82 -20.79 11.11
N LEU A 416 -9.26 -21.84 10.48
CA LEU A 416 -10.04 -22.85 9.75
C LEU A 416 -10.99 -23.61 10.68
N ALA A 417 -10.51 -24.03 11.85
CA ALA A 417 -11.32 -24.74 12.82
C ALA A 417 -12.47 -23.86 13.33
N ALA A 418 -12.21 -22.59 13.66
CA ALA A 418 -13.24 -21.64 14.10
C ALA A 418 -14.30 -21.41 13.00
N ALA A 419 -13.88 -21.35 11.73
CA ALA A 419 -14.77 -21.28 10.57
C ALA A 419 -15.54 -22.59 10.29
N GLY A 420 -15.27 -23.67 11.02
CA GLY A 420 -15.91 -24.97 10.82
C GLY A 420 -15.43 -25.72 9.58
N VAL A 421 -14.25 -25.37 9.06
CA VAL A 421 -13.68 -25.94 7.84
C VAL A 421 -12.80 -27.12 8.21
N GLU A 422 -13.09 -28.29 7.65
CA GLU A 422 -12.20 -29.45 7.75
C GLU A 422 -11.00 -29.28 6.82
N PHE A 423 -9.81 -29.64 7.31
CA PHE A 423 -8.56 -29.53 6.55
C PHE A 423 -7.68 -30.75 6.74
N GLU A 424 -6.82 -30.99 5.76
CA GLU A 424 -5.81 -32.05 5.78
C GLU A 424 -4.44 -31.47 6.12
N GLU A 425 -3.55 -32.28 6.68
CA GLU A 425 -2.17 -31.90 6.99
C GLU A 425 -1.20 -32.86 6.30
N GLU A 426 -0.23 -32.29 5.59
CA GLU A 426 0.93 -33.01 5.07
C GLU A 426 2.17 -32.52 5.83
N PHE A 427 2.74 -33.42 6.63
CA PHE A 427 3.84 -33.06 7.52
C PHE A 427 5.19 -33.11 6.81
N ILE A 428 5.97 -32.07 7.05
CA ILE A 428 7.40 -32.02 6.71
C ILE A 428 8.15 -32.63 7.89
N GLU A 429 8.66 -33.85 7.71
CA GLU A 429 9.35 -34.60 8.76
C GLU A 429 10.87 -34.51 8.64
N THR A 430 11.36 -34.28 7.42
CA THR A 430 12.78 -34.26 7.08
C THR A 430 13.15 -33.01 6.28
N LYS A 431 14.47 -32.77 6.15
CA LYS A 431 14.96 -31.67 5.32
C LYS A 431 14.69 -31.96 3.83
N GLU A 432 14.76 -33.24 3.47
CA GLU A 432 14.50 -33.76 2.14
C GLU A 432 13.04 -33.51 1.71
N ASP A 433 12.06 -33.60 2.63
CA ASP A 433 10.66 -33.26 2.35
C ASP A 433 10.50 -31.77 2.00
N LEU A 434 11.19 -30.89 2.74
CA LEU A 434 11.20 -29.45 2.46
C LEU A 434 11.89 -29.15 1.12
N GLU A 435 13.01 -29.80 0.84
CA GLU A 435 13.73 -29.67 -0.42
C GLU A 435 12.89 -30.15 -1.61
N LYS A 436 12.08 -31.21 -1.44
CA LYS A 436 11.12 -31.65 -2.46
C LYS A 436 10.11 -30.56 -2.78
N LEU A 437 9.47 -29.94 -1.79
CA LEU A 437 8.51 -28.85 -2.01
C LEU A 437 9.15 -27.63 -2.71
N ARG A 438 10.42 -27.34 -2.41
CA ARG A 438 11.20 -26.29 -3.09
C ARG A 438 11.49 -26.63 -4.55
N ASN A 439 11.97 -27.85 -4.80
CA ASN A 439 12.32 -28.33 -6.13
C ASN A 439 11.11 -28.47 -7.05
N ASP A 440 9.94 -28.81 -6.50
CA ASP A 440 8.66 -28.87 -7.21
C ASP A 440 8.10 -27.48 -7.56
N GLY A 441 8.76 -26.40 -7.13
CA GLY A 441 8.28 -25.02 -7.32
C GLY A 441 7.03 -24.69 -6.52
N SER A 442 6.68 -25.51 -5.51
CA SER A 442 5.47 -25.32 -4.71
C SER A 442 5.58 -24.17 -3.70
N LEU A 443 6.82 -23.80 -3.33
CA LEU A 443 7.10 -22.73 -2.37
C LEU A 443 7.70 -21.53 -3.10
N LEU A 444 6.87 -20.55 -3.46
CA LEU A 444 7.32 -19.38 -4.24
C LEU A 444 8.54 -18.68 -3.61
N PHE A 445 8.54 -18.53 -2.28
CA PHE A 445 9.62 -17.92 -1.51
C PHE A 445 10.44 -18.94 -0.71
N GLN A 446 10.43 -20.21 -1.12
CA GLN A 446 11.24 -21.29 -0.52
C GLN A 446 10.98 -21.55 0.98
N GLN A 447 9.83 -21.08 1.49
CA GLN A 447 9.44 -21.10 2.90
C GLN A 447 8.04 -21.68 3.08
N VAL A 448 7.79 -22.21 4.28
CA VAL A 448 6.46 -22.62 4.78
C VAL A 448 6.10 -21.74 6.01
N PRO A 449 4.83 -21.57 6.40
CA PRO A 449 3.61 -22.30 5.99
C PRO A 449 3.26 -22.25 4.51
N MET A 450 2.74 -23.35 3.97
CA MET A 450 2.05 -23.38 2.67
C MET A 450 0.67 -24.04 2.82
N VAL A 451 -0.33 -23.48 2.15
CA VAL A 451 -1.70 -24.02 2.12
C VAL A 451 -2.17 -24.16 0.69
N GLU A 452 -2.59 -25.37 0.32
CA GLU A 452 -3.31 -25.63 -0.93
C GLU A 452 -4.80 -25.41 -0.70
N MET A 453 -5.38 -24.42 -1.37
CA MET A 453 -6.79 -24.06 -1.22
C MET A 453 -7.28 -23.29 -2.45
N ASP A 454 -8.48 -23.60 -2.93
CA ASP A 454 -9.12 -22.91 -4.07
C ASP A 454 -8.23 -22.85 -5.34
N GLY A 455 -7.46 -23.91 -5.59
CA GLY A 455 -6.53 -24.00 -6.72
C GLY A 455 -5.26 -23.14 -6.58
N MET A 456 -5.01 -22.56 -5.41
CA MET A 456 -3.79 -21.81 -5.09
C MET A 456 -2.89 -22.59 -4.14
N LYS A 457 -1.58 -22.42 -4.29
CA LYS A 457 -0.56 -22.80 -3.29
C LYS A 457 -0.11 -21.52 -2.59
N MET A 458 -0.79 -21.15 -1.51
CA MET A 458 -0.52 -19.91 -0.80
C MET A 458 0.60 -20.10 0.22
N VAL A 459 1.58 -19.22 0.20
CA VAL A 459 2.62 -19.09 1.24
C VAL A 459 2.44 -17.76 1.97
N GLN A 460 3.27 -17.51 2.99
CA GLN A 460 3.17 -16.36 3.90
C GLN A 460 1.93 -16.38 4.81
N THR A 461 2.19 -16.53 6.11
CA THR A 461 1.16 -16.75 7.15
C THR A 461 0.05 -15.69 7.13
N ARG A 462 0.42 -14.41 7.03
CA ARG A 462 -0.52 -13.30 7.09
C ARG A 462 -1.44 -13.25 5.86
N ALA A 463 -0.92 -13.59 4.67
CA ALA A 463 -1.70 -13.70 3.43
C ALA A 463 -2.67 -14.88 3.45
N ILE A 464 -2.23 -16.03 3.99
CA ILE A 464 -3.10 -17.20 4.17
C ILE A 464 -4.25 -16.87 5.14
N LEU A 465 -3.95 -16.23 6.27
CA LEU A 465 -4.94 -15.83 7.28
C LEU A 465 -5.93 -14.80 6.72
N SER A 466 -5.45 -13.77 6.00
CA SER A 466 -6.31 -12.74 5.40
C SER A 466 -7.28 -13.34 4.38
N TYR A 467 -6.80 -14.27 3.55
CA TYR A 467 -7.63 -15.00 2.59
C TYR A 467 -8.73 -15.83 3.27
N ILE A 468 -8.36 -16.65 4.25
CA ILE A 468 -9.32 -17.50 4.99
C ILE A 468 -10.34 -16.63 5.71
N ALA A 469 -9.88 -15.56 6.40
CA ALA A 469 -10.77 -14.66 7.12
C ALA A 469 -11.78 -13.98 6.20
N ALA A 470 -11.34 -13.50 5.02
CA ALA A 470 -12.24 -12.89 4.04
C ALA A 470 -13.20 -13.92 3.43
N LYS A 471 -12.71 -15.10 3.02
CA LYS A 471 -13.53 -16.17 2.43
C LYS A 471 -14.68 -16.60 3.34
N TYR A 472 -14.43 -16.67 4.65
CA TYR A 472 -15.41 -17.14 5.64
C TYR A 472 -16.07 -16.00 6.43
N ASN A 473 -16.04 -14.75 5.92
CA ASN A 473 -16.73 -13.59 6.50
C ASN A 473 -16.33 -13.24 7.94
N LEU A 474 -15.07 -13.49 8.29
CA LEU A 474 -14.45 -13.20 9.59
C LEU A 474 -13.58 -11.92 9.54
N TYR A 475 -13.63 -11.14 8.46
CA TYR A 475 -12.73 -10.01 8.21
C TYR A 475 -13.44 -8.66 8.01
N GLY A 476 -14.41 -8.35 8.88
CA GLY A 476 -15.12 -7.07 8.91
C GLY A 476 -16.00 -6.81 7.67
N LYS A 477 -17.02 -5.97 7.83
CA LYS A 477 -17.95 -5.66 6.73
C LYS A 477 -17.50 -4.51 5.84
N ASP A 478 -16.65 -3.63 6.36
CA ASP A 478 -16.20 -2.40 5.69
C ASP A 478 -14.72 -2.09 5.96
N LEU A 479 -14.20 -1.04 5.33
CA LEU A 479 -12.80 -0.59 5.45
C LEU A 479 -12.39 -0.30 6.90
N LYS A 480 -13.28 0.34 7.68
CA LYS A 480 -12.98 0.76 9.06
C LYS A 480 -12.92 -0.44 9.99
N GLU A 481 -13.88 -1.36 9.89
CA GLU A 481 -13.85 -2.61 10.66
C GLU A 481 -12.61 -3.45 10.32
N ARG A 482 -12.23 -3.56 9.04
CA ARG A 482 -11.01 -4.26 8.61
C ARG A 482 -9.75 -3.66 9.22
N ALA A 483 -9.64 -2.34 9.26
CA ALA A 483 -8.48 -1.69 9.86
C ALA A 483 -8.39 -1.93 11.38
N TRP A 484 -9.50 -1.87 12.11
CA TRP A 484 -9.52 -2.23 13.53
C TRP A 484 -9.08 -3.67 13.77
N ILE A 485 -9.62 -4.59 12.96
CA ILE A 485 -9.23 -6.01 13.00
C ILE A 485 -7.73 -6.16 12.73
N ASP A 486 -7.19 -5.48 11.71
CA ASP A 486 -5.77 -5.55 11.37
C ASP A 486 -4.88 -5.02 12.49
N MET A 487 -5.20 -3.87 13.09
CA MET A 487 -4.42 -3.33 14.20
C MET A 487 -4.40 -4.29 15.39
N TYR A 488 -5.55 -4.87 15.75
CA TYR A 488 -5.65 -5.87 16.82
C TYR A 488 -4.85 -7.13 16.50
N VAL A 489 -4.92 -7.63 15.27
CA VAL A 489 -4.12 -8.82 14.92
C VAL A 489 -2.62 -8.53 14.96
N GLU A 490 -2.15 -7.39 14.45
CA GLU A 490 -0.72 -7.06 14.53
C GLU A 490 -0.25 -6.98 15.99
N GLY A 491 -1.04 -6.36 16.88
CA GLY A 491 -0.72 -6.32 18.31
C GLY A 491 -0.62 -7.71 18.96
N THR A 492 -1.55 -8.63 18.66
CA THR A 492 -1.44 -10.02 19.13
C THR A 492 -0.27 -10.78 18.48
N THR A 493 0.04 -10.50 17.21
CA THR A 493 1.15 -11.12 16.47
C THR A 493 2.49 -10.79 17.10
N ASP A 494 2.70 -9.55 17.52
CA ASP A 494 3.91 -9.13 18.25
C ASP A 494 4.10 -9.93 19.55
N LEU A 495 3.04 -10.06 20.35
CA LEU A 495 3.07 -10.82 21.61
C LEU A 495 3.32 -12.32 21.37
N MET A 496 2.55 -12.92 20.46
CA MET A 496 2.68 -14.33 20.11
C MET A 496 4.05 -14.64 19.50
N GLY A 497 4.62 -13.71 18.73
CA GLY A 497 5.98 -13.80 18.21
C GLY A 497 7.01 -13.95 19.32
N MET A 498 6.93 -13.14 20.38
CA MET A 498 7.85 -13.27 21.53
C MET A 498 7.71 -14.63 22.22
N ILE A 499 6.47 -15.09 22.45
CA ILE A 499 6.20 -16.39 23.07
C ILE A 499 6.70 -17.55 22.19
N MET A 500 6.47 -17.49 20.88
CA MET A 500 6.85 -18.53 19.92
C MET A 500 8.38 -18.71 19.84
N HIS A 501 9.16 -17.63 19.96
CA HIS A 501 10.62 -17.70 19.91
C HIS A 501 11.26 -18.11 21.24
N LEU A 502 10.53 -18.00 22.36
CA LEU A 502 11.04 -18.29 23.71
C LEU A 502 11.66 -19.69 23.86
N PRO A 503 11.10 -20.79 23.31
CA PRO A 503 11.69 -22.12 23.45
C PRO A 503 13.06 -22.27 22.78
N PHE A 504 13.38 -21.44 21.79
CA PHE A 504 14.63 -21.51 21.03
C PHE A 504 15.78 -20.71 21.65
N GLN A 505 15.51 -19.93 22.70
CA GLN A 505 16.50 -19.08 23.36
C GLN A 505 17.43 -19.87 24.28
N PRO A 506 18.70 -19.44 24.43
CA PRO A 506 19.59 -19.92 25.49
C PRO A 506 18.98 -19.74 26.88
N ALA A 507 19.33 -20.61 27.83
CA ALA A 507 18.69 -20.64 29.15
C ALA A 507 18.79 -19.31 29.92
N ASP A 508 19.93 -18.63 29.86
CA ASP A 508 20.19 -17.34 30.52
C ASP A 508 19.39 -16.17 29.92
N VAL A 509 19.07 -16.25 28.63
CA VAL A 509 18.25 -15.25 27.91
C VAL A 509 16.76 -15.56 28.07
N LYS A 510 16.41 -16.85 28.14
CA LYS A 510 15.03 -17.33 28.23
C LYS A 510 14.29 -16.79 29.44
N GLU A 511 14.90 -16.79 30.63
CA GLU A 511 14.27 -16.27 31.84
C GLU A 511 13.96 -14.76 31.74
N LYS A 512 14.92 -13.98 31.23
CA LYS A 512 14.74 -12.53 31.02
C LYS A 512 13.64 -12.24 30.00
N ASN A 513 13.62 -12.99 28.90
CA ASN A 513 12.60 -12.84 27.86
C ASN A 513 11.21 -13.27 28.37
N LEU A 514 11.12 -14.30 29.20
CA LEU A 514 9.86 -14.69 29.85
C LEU A 514 9.32 -13.57 30.74
N ALA A 515 10.18 -12.96 31.57
CA ALA A 515 9.77 -11.81 32.38
C ALA A 515 9.29 -10.64 31.52
N LEU A 516 10.00 -10.32 30.44
CA LEU A 516 9.61 -9.27 29.49
C LEU A 516 8.28 -9.59 28.77
N ILE A 517 8.04 -10.85 28.40
CA ILE A 517 6.78 -11.29 27.81
C ILE A 517 5.62 -11.05 28.78
N ILE A 518 5.77 -11.46 30.05
CA ILE A 518 4.73 -11.28 31.07
C ILE A 518 4.48 -9.80 31.32
N GLU A 519 5.54 -9.00 31.43
CA GLU A 519 5.46 -7.55 31.58
C GLU A 519 4.71 -6.92 30.40
N ARG A 520 5.12 -7.20 29.16
CA ARG A 520 4.49 -6.61 27.96
C ARG A 520 3.06 -7.07 27.78
N ALA A 521 2.76 -8.35 28.04
CA ALA A 521 1.39 -8.87 27.98
C ALA A 521 0.47 -8.06 28.93
N THR A 522 0.91 -7.84 30.17
CA THR A 522 0.11 -7.19 31.22
C THR A 522 0.13 -5.66 31.18
N THR A 523 1.16 -5.02 30.62
CA THR A 523 1.30 -3.55 30.64
C THR A 523 1.05 -2.88 29.29
N ARG A 524 1.18 -3.62 28.18
CA ARG A 524 1.08 -3.08 26.81
C ARG A 524 -0.06 -3.68 26.00
N TYR A 525 -0.18 -5.00 25.96
CA TYR A 525 -1.11 -5.67 25.05
C TYR A 525 -2.50 -5.89 25.65
N PHE A 526 -2.65 -6.63 26.74
CA PHE A 526 -3.95 -6.91 27.35
C PHE A 526 -4.75 -5.67 27.79
N PRO A 527 -4.13 -4.58 28.30
CA PRO A 527 -4.86 -3.35 28.60
C PRO A 527 -5.60 -2.76 27.38
N VAL A 528 -5.07 -2.92 26.17
CA VAL A 528 -5.71 -2.43 24.94
C VAL A 528 -7.01 -3.17 24.68
N TYR A 529 -6.99 -4.49 24.72
CA TYR A 529 -8.18 -5.32 24.46
C TYR A 529 -9.21 -5.22 25.59
N GLU A 530 -8.77 -5.18 26.84
CA GLU A 530 -9.64 -4.94 28.00
C GLU A 530 -10.36 -3.58 27.86
N LYS A 531 -9.61 -2.53 27.48
CA LYS A 531 -10.18 -1.20 27.24
C LYS A 531 -11.16 -1.21 26.06
N ALA A 532 -10.84 -1.88 24.95
CA ALA A 532 -11.74 -1.98 23.81
C ALA A 532 -13.09 -2.58 24.23
N LEU A 533 -13.07 -3.78 24.86
CA LEU A 533 -14.27 -4.45 25.37
C LEU A 533 -15.06 -3.58 26.35
N LYS A 534 -14.36 -2.81 27.20
CA LYS A 534 -14.98 -1.89 28.16
C LYS A 534 -15.66 -0.70 27.48
N ASP A 535 -15.00 -0.08 26.52
CA ASP A 535 -15.43 1.18 25.90
C ASP A 535 -16.73 0.99 25.10
N HIS A 536 -16.84 -0.11 24.35
CA HIS A 536 -18.02 -0.38 23.54
C HIS A 536 -19.01 -1.36 24.19
N GLY A 537 -18.60 -2.13 25.21
CA GLY A 537 -19.48 -3.06 25.94
C GLY A 537 -20.04 -4.21 25.09
N HIS A 538 -19.31 -4.62 24.05
CA HIS A 538 -19.73 -5.68 23.13
C HIS A 538 -19.12 -7.02 23.51
N ASP A 539 -19.64 -8.11 22.92
CA ASP A 539 -19.12 -9.45 23.17
C ASP A 539 -17.84 -9.77 22.38
N TYR A 540 -17.63 -9.08 21.26
CA TYR A 540 -16.51 -9.24 20.33
C TYR A 540 -15.78 -7.91 20.10
N LEU A 541 -14.53 -7.98 19.67
CA LEU A 541 -13.62 -6.82 19.53
C LEU A 541 -14.10 -5.79 18.51
N VAL A 542 -14.71 -6.22 17.41
CA VAL A 542 -15.09 -5.33 16.30
C VAL A 542 -16.50 -5.66 15.81
N GLY A 543 -17.32 -4.62 15.61
CA GLY A 543 -18.65 -4.75 15.00
C GLY A 543 -19.66 -5.62 15.77
N ASN A 544 -19.37 -5.97 17.03
CA ASN A 544 -20.11 -6.95 17.83
C ASN A 544 -20.38 -8.27 17.08
N LYS A 545 -19.42 -8.71 16.27
CA LYS A 545 -19.47 -9.95 15.50
C LYS A 545 -18.13 -10.65 15.59
N LEU A 546 -18.14 -11.97 15.70
CA LEU A 546 -16.91 -12.77 15.68
C LEU A 546 -16.10 -12.47 14.41
N SER A 547 -14.83 -12.15 14.62
CA SER A 547 -13.83 -11.89 13.59
C SER A 547 -12.58 -12.71 13.86
N TRP A 548 -11.64 -12.70 12.91
CA TRP A 548 -10.37 -13.38 13.11
C TRP A 548 -9.46 -12.69 14.15
N ALA A 549 -9.69 -11.41 14.48
CA ALA A 549 -9.05 -10.77 15.63
C ALA A 549 -9.44 -11.42 16.96
N ASP A 550 -10.71 -11.84 17.10
CA ASP A 550 -11.19 -12.51 18.31
C ASP A 550 -10.56 -13.90 18.47
N ILE A 551 -10.41 -14.62 17.36
CA ILE A 551 -9.80 -15.95 17.32
C ILE A 551 -8.30 -15.86 17.65
N HIS A 552 -7.61 -14.89 17.06
CA HIS A 552 -6.18 -14.67 17.27
C HIS A 552 -5.89 -14.17 18.70
N LEU A 553 -6.76 -13.33 19.28
CA LEU A 553 -6.67 -12.93 20.70
C LEU A 553 -6.89 -14.12 21.65
N LEU A 554 -7.86 -15.00 21.36
CA LEU A 554 -8.07 -16.21 22.17
C LEU A 554 -6.82 -17.10 22.15
N GLU A 555 -6.22 -17.32 20.98
CA GLU A 555 -4.97 -18.07 20.85
C GLU A 555 -3.84 -17.42 21.66
N ALA A 556 -3.65 -16.10 21.52
CA ALA A 556 -2.65 -15.34 22.27
C ALA A 556 -2.82 -15.44 23.79
N ILE A 557 -4.06 -15.39 24.29
CA ILE A 557 -4.38 -15.57 25.71
C ILE A 557 -3.95 -16.94 26.19
N LEU A 558 -4.30 -18.00 25.45
CA LEU A 558 -3.94 -19.37 25.82
C LEU A 558 -2.43 -19.58 25.82
N MET A 559 -1.72 -19.01 24.85
CA MET A 559 -0.25 -19.01 24.81
C MET A 559 0.36 -18.26 26.01
N ALA A 560 -0.23 -17.13 26.40
CA ALA A 560 0.26 -16.35 27.54
C ALA A 560 0.00 -17.04 28.89
N GLU A 561 -1.12 -17.76 29.02
CA GLU A 561 -1.43 -18.56 30.20
C GLU A 561 -0.47 -19.75 30.37
N GLU A 562 0.04 -20.31 29.27
CA GLU A 562 1.12 -21.31 29.31
C GLU A 562 2.43 -20.72 29.85
N CYS A 563 2.66 -19.41 29.69
CA CYS A 563 3.79 -18.69 30.31
C CYS A 563 3.54 -18.32 31.78
N LYS A 564 2.32 -17.88 32.11
CA LYS A 564 1.90 -17.51 33.47
C LYS A 564 0.39 -17.80 33.64
N PRO A 565 0.00 -18.83 34.40
CA PRO A 565 -1.39 -19.29 34.46
C PRO A 565 -2.42 -18.26 34.94
N ASP A 566 -2.02 -17.32 35.79
CA ASP A 566 -2.85 -16.29 36.39
C ASP A 566 -2.73 -14.92 35.69
N ILE A 567 -2.17 -14.87 34.47
CA ILE A 567 -1.85 -13.61 33.76
C ILE A 567 -3.08 -12.72 33.50
N LEU A 568 -4.28 -13.31 33.44
CA LEU A 568 -5.53 -12.57 33.25
C LEU A 568 -6.19 -12.06 34.53
N SER A 569 -5.57 -12.22 35.71
CA SER A 569 -6.22 -11.89 36.99
C SER A 569 -6.64 -10.42 37.13
N ALA A 570 -6.00 -9.51 36.39
CA ALA A 570 -6.33 -8.08 36.35
C ALA A 570 -7.27 -7.68 35.20
N PHE A 571 -7.71 -8.63 34.36
CA PHE A 571 -8.43 -8.39 33.10
C PHE A 571 -9.76 -9.17 33.05
N PRO A 572 -10.78 -8.78 33.85
CA PRO A 572 -12.02 -9.51 33.97
C PRO A 572 -12.82 -9.60 32.65
N LEU A 573 -12.76 -8.58 31.78
CA LEU A 573 -13.44 -8.65 30.49
C LEU A 573 -12.75 -9.62 29.54
N LEU A 574 -11.41 -9.71 29.57
CA LEU A 574 -10.67 -10.75 28.85
C LEU A 574 -10.95 -12.15 29.38
N GLN A 575 -11.13 -12.33 30.69
CA GLN A 575 -11.57 -13.62 31.25
C GLN A 575 -12.96 -14.02 30.74
N ALA A 576 -13.91 -13.08 30.73
CA ALA A 576 -15.25 -13.31 30.18
C ALA A 576 -15.22 -13.59 28.67
N PHE A 577 -14.44 -12.81 27.92
CA PHE A 577 -14.20 -12.99 26.49
C PHE A 577 -13.65 -14.39 26.19
N LYS A 578 -12.57 -14.81 26.87
CA LYS A 578 -11.99 -16.15 26.74
C LYS A 578 -13.05 -17.22 26.96
N GLY A 579 -13.85 -17.08 28.03
CA GLY A 579 -14.92 -18.01 28.36
C GLY A 579 -15.98 -18.12 27.27
N ARG A 580 -16.46 -16.98 26.73
CA ARG A 580 -17.45 -16.97 25.64
C ARG A 580 -16.87 -17.56 24.36
N THR A 581 -15.72 -17.08 23.90
CA THR A 581 -15.12 -17.48 22.62
C THR A 581 -14.72 -18.97 22.63
N SER A 582 -14.21 -19.48 23.76
CA SER A 582 -13.90 -20.92 23.93
C SER A 582 -15.13 -21.83 23.87
N ASN A 583 -16.34 -21.30 24.13
CA ASN A 583 -17.59 -22.06 24.11
C ASN A 583 -18.29 -22.07 22.74
N ILE A 584 -17.78 -21.33 21.75
CA ILE A 584 -18.28 -21.42 20.37
C ILE A 584 -18.11 -22.86 19.88
N PRO A 585 -19.16 -23.54 19.34
CA PRO A 585 -19.14 -24.98 19.11
C PRO A 585 -17.93 -25.50 18.31
N THR A 586 -17.54 -24.77 17.26
CA THR A 586 -16.39 -25.11 16.41
C THR A 586 -15.06 -24.98 17.15
N ILE A 587 -14.88 -23.89 17.91
CA ILE A 587 -13.70 -23.65 18.74
C ILE A 587 -13.63 -24.66 19.90
N LYS A 588 -14.75 -24.91 20.57
CA LYS A 588 -14.87 -25.88 21.65
C LYS A 588 -14.47 -27.28 21.18
N LYS A 589 -14.91 -27.69 19.98
CA LYS A 589 -14.48 -28.93 19.34
C LYS A 589 -12.96 -28.93 19.09
N PHE A 590 -12.40 -27.82 18.62
CA PHE A 590 -10.96 -27.70 18.38
C PHE A 590 -10.12 -27.74 19.66
N LEU A 591 -10.67 -27.31 20.79
CA LEU A 591 -10.01 -27.38 22.10
C LEU A 591 -10.01 -28.78 22.74
N GLN A 592 -10.84 -29.71 22.24
CA GLN A 592 -10.93 -31.06 22.79
C GLN A 592 -9.71 -31.94 22.44
N PRO A 593 -9.37 -32.94 23.28
CA PRO A 593 -8.38 -33.95 22.93
C PRO A 593 -8.70 -34.64 21.60
N GLY A 594 -7.66 -34.91 20.81
CA GLY A 594 -7.80 -35.56 19.50
C GLY A 594 -8.13 -34.61 18.33
N SER A 595 -8.26 -33.31 18.58
CA SER A 595 -8.31 -32.32 17.51
C SER A 595 -6.94 -32.12 16.84
N GLN A 596 -6.91 -31.35 15.75
CA GLN A 596 -5.67 -30.98 15.06
C GLN A 596 -4.87 -29.86 15.76
N ARG A 597 -5.30 -29.39 16.95
CA ARG A 597 -4.57 -28.41 17.77
C ARG A 597 -3.25 -29.00 18.26
N LYS A 598 -2.14 -28.30 18.08
CA LYS A 598 -0.80 -28.83 18.42
C LYS A 598 -0.41 -28.43 19.86
N PRO A 599 0.33 -29.30 20.58
CA PRO A 599 0.82 -29.00 21.93
C PRO A 599 1.93 -27.93 21.91
N PRO A 600 2.29 -27.34 23.07
CA PRO A 600 3.45 -26.47 23.18
C PRO A 600 4.73 -27.16 22.69
N THR A 601 5.65 -26.38 22.13
CA THR A 601 6.92 -26.89 21.59
C THR A 601 7.80 -27.47 22.70
N ASP A 602 8.20 -28.74 22.57
CA ASP A 602 9.13 -29.43 23.47
C ASP A 602 10.54 -29.56 22.88
N GLU A 603 11.50 -30.06 23.67
CA GLU A 603 12.91 -30.20 23.25
C GLU A 603 13.08 -31.11 22.02
N LYS A 604 12.27 -32.17 21.93
CA LYS A 604 12.27 -33.10 20.79
C LYS A 604 11.84 -32.38 19.52
N SER A 605 10.77 -31.59 19.59
CA SER A 605 10.26 -30.79 18.47
C SER A 605 11.27 -29.71 18.04
N ILE A 606 11.95 -29.07 19.00
CA ILE A 606 13.02 -28.10 18.71
C ILE A 606 14.14 -28.76 17.89
N ALA A 607 14.61 -29.94 18.31
CA ALA A 607 15.68 -30.64 17.59
C ALA A 607 15.29 -30.97 16.13
N VAL A 608 14.05 -31.41 15.91
CA VAL A 608 13.51 -31.67 14.58
C VAL A 608 13.43 -30.39 13.75
N VAL A 609 12.85 -29.33 14.30
CA VAL A 609 12.70 -28.03 13.61
C VAL A 609 14.07 -27.44 13.23
N ARG A 610 15.07 -27.49 14.13
CA ARG A 610 16.44 -27.04 13.84
C ARG A 610 17.06 -27.81 12.69
N LYS A 611 16.87 -29.13 12.63
CA LYS A 611 17.40 -29.97 11.55
C LYS A 611 16.74 -29.68 10.19
N ILE A 612 15.42 -29.51 10.17
CA ILE A 612 14.66 -29.26 8.93
C ILE A 612 14.97 -27.87 8.36
N PHE A 613 14.96 -26.83 9.22
CA PHE A 613 15.08 -25.44 8.77
C PHE A 613 16.50 -24.86 8.85
N ASN A 614 17.45 -25.61 9.41
CA ASN A 614 18.84 -25.20 9.59
C ASN A 614 18.98 -23.91 10.42
N ILE A 615 18.37 -23.91 11.61
CA ILE A 615 18.34 -22.79 12.57
C ILE A 615 18.96 -23.12 13.92
#